data_AF-A0A847D435-F1
#
_entry.id   AF-A0A847D435-F1
#
_cell.length_a   1.000
_cell.length_b   1.000
_cell.length_c   1.000
_cell.angle_alpha   90.00
_cell.angle_beta   90.00
_cell.angle_gamma   90.00
#
_symmetry.space_group_name_H-M   'P 1'
#
loop_
_entity.id
_entity.type
_entity.pdbx_description
1 polymer ?
#
loop_
_entity_poly.entity_id
_entity_poly.type
_entity_poly.pdbx_seq_one_letter_code
_entity_poly.pdbx_strand_id
1 'polypeptide(L)' 'MAVPKYHEFMKPLLERLADGREHKLRDLYAALANDFRLTDADRAEYLPSGRQLLYHNRIGWAKTYLVKAGLNQLNGMMNS' A
#
# COMPACT_ATOMS: atom_id res chain seq x y z
N MET A 1 9.00 13.94 -2.79
CA MET A 1 9.61 13.53 -1.50
C MET A 1 9.98 12.07 -1.64
N ALA A 2 11.04 11.54 -1.03
CA ALA A 2 11.35 10.13 -1.22
C ALA A 2 10.14 9.24 -0.83
N VAL A 3 9.74 8.31 -1.71
CA VAL A 3 8.64 7.38 -1.43
C VAL A 3 8.96 6.63 -0.11
N PRO A 4 8.04 6.63 0.88
CA PRO A 4 8.25 5.97 2.16
C PRO A 4 8.59 4.49 2.01
N LYS A 5 9.26 3.92 3.02
CA LYS A 5 9.54 2.49 3.09
C LYS A 5 8.27 1.72 3.42
N TYR A 6 8.27 0.42 3.12
CA TYR A 6 7.09 -0.44 3.29
C TYR A 6 6.56 -0.48 4.73
N HIS A 7 7.43 -0.39 5.75
CA HIS A 7 7.02 -0.42 7.15
C HIS A 7 6.23 0.83 7.57
N GLU A 8 6.49 1.97 6.92
CA GLU A 8 5.78 3.23 7.19
C GLU A 8 4.33 3.15 6.70
N PHE A 9 4.08 2.38 5.63
CA PHE A 9 2.73 2.14 5.11
C PHE A 9 1.92 1.13 5.93
N MET A 10 2.54 0.34 6.83
CA MET A 10 1.82 -0.72 7.55
C MET A 10 0.70 -0.18 8.44
N LYS A 11 0.98 0.84 9.26
CA LYS A 11 -0.02 1.41 10.18
C LYS A 11 -1.17 2.10 9.42
N PRO A 12 -0.94 3.00 8.46
CA PRO A 12 -2.03 3.61 7.69
C PRO A 12 -2.84 2.60 6.87
N LEU A 13 -2.19 1.56 6.33
CA LEU A 13 -2.89 0.48 5.65
C LEU A 13 -3.81 -0.30 6.60
N LEU A 14 -3.35 -0.59 7.82
CA LEU A 14 -4.20 -1.21 8.86
C LEU A 14 -5.40 -0.34 9.22
N GLU A 15 -5.18 0.96 9.45
CA GLU A 15 -6.26 1.90 9.81
C GLU A 15 -7.34 1.96 8.73
N ARG A 16 -6.96 1.89 7.45
CA ARG A 16 -7.90 1.85 6.32
C ARG A 16 -8.69 0.54 6.22
N LEU A 17 -8.10 -0.56 6.68
CA LEU A 17 -8.73 -1.89 6.68
C LEU A 17 -9.45 -2.20 8.00
N ALA A 18 -9.38 -1.30 8.98
CA ALA A 18 -9.97 -1.47 10.30
C ALA A 18 -11.51 -1.46 10.28
N ASP A 19 -12.13 -1.00 9.19
CA ASP A 19 -13.58 -0.98 9.03
C ASP A 19 -14.20 -2.38 8.78
N GLY A 20 -13.38 -3.41 8.59
CA GLY A 20 -13.85 -4.77 8.38
C GLY A 20 -14.39 -5.04 6.97
N ARG A 21 -14.29 -4.08 6.04
CA ARG A 21 -14.91 -4.16 4.70
C ARG A 21 -13.89 -4.54 3.65
N GLU A 22 -14.42 -4.92 2.49
CA GLU A 22 -13.60 -5.08 1.29
C GLU A 22 -13.26 -3.72 0.68
N HIS A 23 -11.99 -3.54 0.35
CA HIS A 23 -11.46 -2.37 -0.33
C HIS A 23 -10.82 -2.78 -1.65
N LYS A 24 -10.96 -1.96 -2.69
CA LYS A 24 -10.21 -2.19 -3.93
C LYS A 24 -8.77 -1.81 -3.71
N LEU A 25 -7.84 -2.65 -4.16
CA LEU A 25 -6.41 -2.41 -3.97
C LEU A 25 -5.95 -1.09 -4.61
N ARG A 26 -6.51 -0.73 -5.76
CA ARG A 26 -6.26 0.55 -6.43
C ARG A 26 -6.67 1.75 -5.57
N ASP A 27 -7.79 1.66 -4.88
CA ASP A 27 -8.31 2.76 -4.06
C ASP A 27 -7.43 2.91 -2.81
N LEU A 28 -6.94 1.81 -2.24
CA LEU A 28 -5.93 1.83 -1.17
C LEU A 28 -4.61 2.47 -1.61
N TYR A 29 -4.11 2.16 -2.82
CA TYR A 29 -2.91 2.80 -3.35
C TYR A 29 -3.07 4.31 -3.47
N ALA A 30 -4.18 4.77 -4.07
CA ALA A 30 -4.45 6.19 -4.23
C ALA A 30 -4.60 6.90 -2.87
N ALA A 31 -5.31 6.27 -1.94
CA ALA A 31 -5.57 6.87 -0.64
C ALA A 31 -4.30 6.94 0.22
N LEU A 32 -3.47 5.89 0.24
CA LEU A 32 -2.17 5.92 0.92
C LEU A 32 -1.19 6.90 0.26
N ALA A 33 -1.20 7.02 -1.07
CA ALA A 33 -0.40 8.04 -1.75
C ALA A 33 -0.82 9.47 -1.34
N ASN A 34 -2.12 9.70 -1.10
CA ASN A 34 -2.63 10.96 -0.60
C ASN A 34 -2.24 11.21 0.87
N ASP A 35 -2.32 10.20 1.74
CA ASP A 35 -1.97 10.30 3.16
C ASP A 35 -0.51 10.74 3.35
N PHE A 36 0.38 10.18 2.54
CA PHE A 36 1.81 10.52 2.54
C PHE A 36 2.15 11.74 1.66
N ARG A 37 1.15 12.39 1.05
CA ARG A 37 1.33 13.55 0.15
C ARG A 37 2.36 13.29 -0.95
N LEU A 38 2.33 12.08 -1.51
CA LEU A 38 3.21 11.72 -2.63
C LEU A 38 2.93 12.63 -3.81
N THR A 39 3.99 13.24 -4.34
CA THR A 39 3.93 14.09 -5.52
C THR A 39 3.68 13.26 -6.78
N ASP A 40 3.32 13.91 -7.90
CA ASP A 40 3.14 13.22 -9.17
C ASP A 40 4.41 12.50 -9.63
N ALA A 41 5.58 13.08 -9.36
CA ALA A 41 6.86 12.44 -9.61
C ALA A 41 7.04 11.15 -8.78
N ASP A 42 6.70 11.19 -7.49
CA ASP A 42 6.78 10.04 -6.59
C ASP A 42 5.78 8.93 -7.00
N ARG A 43 4.61 9.32 -7.52
CA ARG A 43 3.58 8.39 -8.04
C ARG A 43 3.95 7.81 -9.40
N ALA A 44 4.74 8.53 -10.19
CA ALA A 44 5.24 8.07 -11.49
C ALA A 44 6.57 7.32 -11.39
N GLU A 45 7.19 7.27 -10.21
CA GLU A 45 8.46 6.59 -10.00
C GLU A 45 8.30 5.07 -10.13
N TYR A 46 9.10 4.46 -11.00
CA TYR A 46 9.16 3.01 -11.17
C TYR A 46 10.34 2.42 -10.40
N LEU A 47 10.22 1.14 -10.03
CA LEU A 47 11.37 0.36 -9.60
C LEU A 47 12.44 0.31 -10.70
N PRO A 48 13.72 0.04 -10.36
CA PRO A 48 14.78 -0.16 -11.35
C PRO A 48 14.48 -1.24 -12.39
N SER A 49 13.60 -2.20 -12.06
CA SER A 49 13.13 -3.24 -12.99
C SER A 49 12.14 -2.74 -14.04
N GLY A 50 11.58 -1.53 -13.89
CA GLY A 50 10.58 -0.93 -14.77
C GLY A 50 9.17 -1.56 -14.72
N ARG A 51 8.96 -2.58 -13.89
CA ARG A 51 7.73 -3.39 -13.90
C ARG A 51 6.62 -2.87 -13.00
N GLN A 52 6.97 -2.18 -11.92
CA GLN A 52 6.01 -1.71 -10.92
C GLN A 52 6.38 -0.30 -10.47
N LEU A 53 5.35 0.48 -10.15
CA LEU A 53 5.53 1.75 -9.46
C LEU A 53 6.11 1.49 -8.07
N LEU A 54 7.05 2.34 -7.66
CA LEU A 54 7.78 2.21 -6.40
C LEU A 54 6.80 2.16 -5.22
N TYR A 55 5.87 3.11 -5.14
CA TYR A 55 4.93 3.17 -4.02
C TYR A 55 3.94 1.98 -4.00
N HIS A 56 3.46 1.50 -5.16
CA HIS A 56 2.68 0.27 -5.24
C HIS A 56 3.44 -0.92 -4.66
N ASN A 57 4.73 -1.04 -5.01
CA ASN A 57 5.58 -2.09 -4.47
C ASN A 57 5.73 -1.98 -2.95
N ARG A 58 5.95 -0.76 -2.41
CA ARG A 58 6.07 -0.54 -0.96
C ARG A 58 4.79 -0.90 -0.21
N ILE A 59 3.63 -0.52 -0.74
CA ILE A 59 2.33 -0.85 -0.15
C ILE A 59 2.04 -2.36 -0.25
N GLY A 60 2.39 -3.00 -1.36
CA GLY A 60 2.26 -4.46 -1.52
C GLY A 60 3.10 -5.25 -0.50
N TRP A 61 4.31 -4.77 -0.19
CA TRP A 61 5.14 -5.32 0.89
C TRP A 61 4.51 -5.08 2.26
N ALA A 62 3.99 -3.88 2.52
CA ALA A 62 3.28 -3.57 3.77
C ALA A 62 2.13 -4.57 4.01
N LYS A 63 1.29 -4.79 2.99
CA LYS A 63 0.24 -5.82 2.99
C LYS A 63 0.80 -7.20 3.32
N THR A 64 1.84 -7.63 2.61
CA THR A 64 2.43 -8.97 2.75
C THR A 64 2.91 -9.23 4.17
N TYR A 65 3.58 -8.24 4.79
CA TYR A 65 4.05 -8.37 6.15
C TYR A 65 2.93 -8.32 7.19
N LEU A 66 1.87 -7.52 6.95
CA LEU A 66 0.69 -7.54 7.83
C LEU A 66 -0.02 -8.89 7.81
N VAL A 67 -0.20 -9.50 6.63
CA VAL A 67 -0.72 -10.87 6.50
C VAL A 67 0.16 -11.85 7.29
N LYS A 68 1.49 -11.78 7.10
CA LYS A 68 2.45 -12.62 7.83
C LYS A 68 2.45 -12.40 9.34
N ALA A 69 2.08 -11.20 9.81
CA ALA A 69 1.98 -10.88 11.24
C ALA A 69 0.71 -11.44 11.91
N GLY A 70 -0.07 -12.27 11.22
CA GLY A 70 -1.26 -12.95 11.76
C GLY A 70 -2.58 -12.37 11.27
N LEU A 71 -2.57 -11.37 10.39
CA LEU A 71 -3.78 -10.79 9.80
C LEU A 71 -4.21 -11.57 8.54
N ASN A 72 -4.46 -12.86 8.70
CA ASN A 72 -4.79 -13.79 7.62
C ASN A 72 -6.06 -13.40 6.83
N GLN A 73 -6.94 -12.59 7.41
CA GLN A 73 -8.19 -12.13 6.79
C GLN A 73 -7.98 -11.02 5.74
N LEU A 74 -6.80 -10.38 5.69
CA LEU A 74 -6.54 -9.26 4.78
C LEU A 74 -6.62 -9.64 3.30
N ASN A 75 -6.38 -10.91 2.95
CA ASN A 75 -6.50 -11.34 1.56
C ASN A 75 -7.94 -11.34 1.04
N GLY A 76 -8.94 -11.53 1.92
CA GLY A 76 -10.35 -11.44 1.55
C GLY A 76 -10.86 -10.00 1.48
N MET A 77 -10.21 -9.07 2.21
CA MET A 77 -10.62 -7.66 2.30
C MET A 77 -10.06 -6.80 1.16
N MET A 78 -9.33 -7.38 0.21
CA MET A 78 -8.71 -6.66 -0.89
C MET A 78 -8.94 -7.37 -2.22
N ASN A 79 -9.92 -6.88 -2.98
CA ASN A 79 -10.20 -7.38 -4.33
C ASN A 79 -9.37 -6.62 -5.39
N SER A 80 -8.85 -7.38 -6.37
CA SER A 80 -8.02 -6.90 -7.49
C SER A 80 -8.74 -5.90 -8.38
#